data_AF-A0A962MID6-F1
#
_entry.id   AF-A0A962MID6-F1
#
_cell.length_a   1.000
_cell.length_b   1.000
_cell.length_c   1.000
_cell.angle_alpha   90.00
_cell.angle_beta   90.00
_cell.angle_gamma   90.00
#
_symmetry.space_group_name_H-M   'P 1'
#
loop_
_entity.id
_entity.type
_entity.pdbx_description
1 polymer ?
#
loop_
_entity_poly.entity_id
_entity_poly.type
_entity_poly.pdbx_seq_one_letter_code
_entity_poly.pdbx_strand_id
1 'polypeptide(L)'
;PGAGASLGSFLAYALEKKVSNGDKTFGTGDPRGVAAPEAGNNAAAGGALIPMLSLGVPGSGTTAVLLALLISLNITPGPLLFQKQPDVVWGLIASLYIANVVLLLLNVPLVGFFTRLLALPMWLLLPAVVMISFVGVYSINHSTFDLFVMVGFGVLGYLMRKLDIPIVPIVLGLLLGTEMENNYRRALSISGGDASILIESPIALTLYGATALALLIAVFTAVRARRRAQQRNNPSASQP
;
A
#
# COMPACT_ATOMS: atom_id res chain seq x y z
N PRO A 1 -6.40 3.24 0.28
CA PRO A 1 -5.27 3.02 -0.66
C PRO A 1 -4.09 3.95 -0.32
N GLY A 2 -2.88 3.43 -0.19
CA GLY A 2 -1.66 4.22 0.02
C GLY A 2 -1.29 4.53 1.48
N ALA A 3 -2.18 4.33 2.45
CA ALA A 3 -1.88 4.50 3.88
C ALA A 3 -0.97 3.38 4.43
N GLY A 4 -1.14 2.16 3.91
CA GLY A 4 -0.29 1.01 4.21
C GLY A 4 -0.12 0.64 5.68
N ALA A 5 0.83 -0.26 5.93
CA ALA A 5 1.26 -0.70 7.25
C ALA A 5 1.80 0.43 8.13
N SER A 6 2.55 1.35 7.53
CA SER A 6 3.28 2.41 8.25
C SER A 6 2.36 3.36 9.01
N LEU A 7 1.20 3.72 8.43
CA LEU A 7 0.22 4.54 9.13
C LEU A 7 -0.41 3.76 10.29
N GLY A 8 -0.69 2.47 10.12
CA GLY A 8 -1.21 1.60 11.18
C GLY A 8 -0.27 1.54 12.37
N SER A 9 1.02 1.29 12.13
CA SER A 9 2.06 1.30 13.16
C SER A 9 2.17 2.65 13.86
N PHE A 10 2.17 3.75 13.11
CA PHE A 10 2.29 5.10 13.67
C PHE A 10 1.09 5.46 14.56
N LEU A 11 -0.13 5.16 14.10
CA LEU A 11 -1.34 5.43 14.87
C LEU A 11 -1.42 4.55 16.13
N ALA A 12 -1.06 3.27 16.03
CA ALA A 12 -1.01 2.37 17.17
C ALA A 12 0.01 2.86 18.21
N TYR A 13 1.21 3.25 17.78
CA TYR A 13 2.22 3.83 18.66
C TYR A 13 1.74 5.14 19.31
N ALA A 14 1.16 6.06 18.53
CA ALA A 14 0.69 7.35 19.03
C ALA A 14 -0.46 7.20 20.03
N LEU A 15 -1.38 6.26 19.79
CA LEU A 15 -2.48 5.94 20.69
C LEU A 15 -1.96 5.31 21.99
N GLU A 16 -1.10 4.29 21.88
CA GLU A 16 -0.52 3.61 23.04
C GLU A 16 0.29 4.59 23.89
N LYS A 17 1.10 5.45 23.26
CA LYS A 17 1.80 6.54 23.96
C LYS A 17 0.84 7.53 24.61
N LYS A 18 -0.31 7.84 24.01
CA LYS A 18 -1.27 8.77 24.62
C LYS A 18 -1.95 8.16 25.86
N VAL A 19 -2.23 6.86 25.83
CA VAL A 19 -2.97 6.15 26.87
C VAL A 19 -2.07 5.66 28.01
N SER A 20 -0.87 5.19 27.68
CA SER A 20 -0.03 4.36 28.55
C SER A 20 1.27 5.05 29.01
N ASN A 21 1.52 6.29 28.60
CA ASN A 21 2.78 7.01 28.88
C ASN A 21 2.80 7.74 30.24
N GLY A 22 2.19 7.14 31.28
CA GLY A 22 2.25 7.67 32.64
C GLY A 22 3.68 7.79 33.16
N ASP A 23 4.51 6.78 32.88
CA ASP A 23 5.89 6.68 33.37
C ASP A 23 6.93 7.33 32.44
N LYS A 24 6.49 7.94 31.32
CA LYS A 24 7.35 8.58 30.31
C LYS A 24 8.48 7.69 29.75
N THR A 25 8.28 6.38 29.74
CA THR A 25 9.22 5.34 29.28
C THR A 25 9.26 5.17 27.75
N PHE A 26 8.32 5.76 27.01
CA PHE A 26 8.28 5.64 25.56
C PHE A 26 9.49 6.33 24.92
N GLY A 27 10.28 5.55 24.17
CA GLY A 27 11.53 6.00 23.53
C GLY A 27 12.80 5.58 24.26
N THR A 28 12.69 4.99 25.45
CA THR A 28 13.84 4.48 26.23
C THR A 28 13.90 2.95 26.26
N GLY A 29 13.22 2.26 25.34
CA GLY A 29 13.18 0.80 25.25
C GLY A 29 11.93 0.13 25.83
N ASP A 30 10.84 0.87 26.04
CA ASP A 30 9.56 0.29 26.48
C ASP A 30 9.04 -0.76 25.47
N PRO A 31 8.81 -2.03 25.89
CA PRO A 31 8.28 -3.08 25.02
C PRO A 31 6.94 -2.74 24.37
N ARG A 32 6.09 -1.94 25.02
CA ARG A 32 4.80 -1.48 24.46
C ARG A 32 5.01 -0.59 23.24
N GLY A 33 6.12 0.15 23.22
CA GLY A 33 6.55 0.98 22.11
C GLY A 33 6.95 0.18 20.85
N VAL A 34 7.10 -1.15 20.95
CA VAL A 34 7.35 -2.06 19.82
C VAL A 34 6.12 -2.93 19.57
N ALA A 35 5.52 -3.50 20.61
CA ALA A 35 4.37 -4.39 20.47
C ALA A 35 3.16 -3.71 19.82
N ALA A 36 2.83 -2.46 20.20
CA ALA A 36 1.71 -1.73 19.62
C ALA A 36 1.91 -1.43 18.11
N PRO A 37 3.02 -0.83 17.65
CA PRO A 37 3.23 -0.60 16.22
C PRO A 37 3.33 -1.89 15.41
N GLU A 38 3.88 -2.98 15.95
CA GLU A 38 3.92 -4.29 15.27
C GLU A 38 2.53 -4.94 15.16
N ALA A 39 1.70 -4.84 16.21
CA ALA A 39 0.30 -5.26 16.14
C ALA A 39 -0.48 -4.42 15.10
N GLY A 40 -0.25 -3.11 15.07
CA GLY A 40 -0.84 -2.19 14.09
C GLY A 40 -0.41 -2.50 12.65
N ASN A 41 0.87 -2.82 12.44
CA ASN A 41 1.41 -3.28 11.15
C ASN A 41 0.68 -4.54 10.66
N ASN A 42 0.64 -5.59 11.50
CA ASN A 42 0.04 -6.86 11.15
C ASN A 42 -1.47 -6.74 10.88
N ALA A 43 -2.19 -5.95 11.68
CA ALA A 43 -3.61 -5.68 11.42
C ALA A 43 -3.82 -4.94 10.09
N ALA A 44 -2.98 -3.93 9.79
CA ALA A 44 -3.06 -3.16 8.55
C ALA A 44 -2.74 -4.00 7.31
N ALA A 45 -1.84 -4.98 7.41
CA ALA A 45 -1.50 -5.88 6.31
C ALA A 45 -2.71 -6.69 5.82
N GLY A 46 -3.46 -7.31 6.75
CA GLY A 46 -4.71 -8.00 6.41
C GLY A 46 -5.78 -7.05 5.89
N GLY A 47 -5.95 -5.89 6.52
CA GLY A 47 -6.92 -4.88 6.09
C GLY A 47 -6.67 -4.33 4.68
N ALA A 48 -5.41 -4.24 4.25
CA ALA A 48 -5.04 -3.78 2.92
C ALA A 48 -5.44 -4.76 1.79
N LEU A 49 -5.67 -6.04 2.11
CA LEU A 49 -6.09 -7.06 1.14
C LEU A 49 -7.58 -6.97 0.79
N ILE A 50 -8.42 -6.50 1.71
CA ILE A 50 -9.88 -6.41 1.51
C ILE A 50 -10.23 -5.59 0.26
N PRO A 51 -9.78 -4.32 0.10
CA PRO A 51 -10.09 -3.55 -1.10
C PRO A 51 -9.37 -4.08 -2.35
N MET A 52 -8.21 -4.72 -2.18
CA MET A 52 -7.49 -5.31 -3.31
C MET A 52 -8.27 -6.48 -3.91
N LEU A 53 -8.71 -7.43 -3.08
CA LEU A 53 -9.43 -8.62 -3.54
C LEU A 53 -10.86 -8.29 -3.98
N SER A 54 -11.54 -7.37 -3.27
CA SER A 54 -12.95 -7.05 -3.55
C SER A 54 -13.16 -6.01 -4.64
N LEU A 55 -12.23 -5.05 -4.83
CA LEU A 55 -12.38 -3.96 -5.79
C LEU A 55 -11.24 -3.88 -6.81
N GLY A 56 -10.20 -4.70 -6.69
CA GLY A 56 -9.01 -4.58 -7.54
C GLY A 56 -8.13 -3.37 -7.20
N VAL A 57 -8.35 -2.72 -6.04
CA VAL A 57 -7.64 -1.49 -5.66
C VAL A 57 -6.71 -1.75 -4.47
N PRO A 58 -5.38 -1.80 -4.66
CA PRO A 58 -4.45 -2.14 -3.60
C PRO A 58 -4.37 -1.07 -2.50
N GLY A 59 -4.30 -1.54 -1.26
CA GLY A 59 -4.21 -0.71 -0.06
C GLY A 59 -2.81 -0.17 0.25
N SER A 60 -1.77 -0.78 -0.32
CA SER A 60 -0.35 -0.56 -0.02
C SER A 60 0.53 -0.91 -1.23
N GLY A 61 1.83 -0.58 -1.19
CA GLY A 61 2.79 -1.02 -2.20
C GLY A 61 2.92 -2.55 -2.28
N THR A 62 2.91 -3.24 -1.13
CA THR A 62 2.98 -4.71 -1.08
C THR A 62 1.77 -5.38 -1.72
N THR A 63 0.57 -4.85 -1.49
CA THR A 63 -0.66 -5.36 -2.13
C THR A 63 -0.74 -5.01 -3.61
N ALA A 64 -0.07 -3.95 -4.07
CA ALA A 64 0.05 -3.64 -5.50
C ALA A 64 0.93 -4.66 -6.24
N VAL A 65 2.03 -5.10 -5.61
CA VAL A 65 2.86 -6.21 -6.13
C VAL A 65 2.03 -7.50 -6.19
N LEU A 66 1.25 -7.79 -5.15
CA LEU A 66 0.36 -8.96 -5.15
C LEU A 66 -0.72 -8.87 -6.23
N LEU A 67 -1.30 -7.69 -6.47
CA LEU A 67 -2.24 -7.47 -7.58
C LEU A 67 -1.58 -7.78 -8.92
N ALA A 68 -0.36 -7.30 -9.15
CA ALA A 68 0.39 -7.58 -10.38
C ALA A 68 0.64 -9.09 -10.56
N LEU A 69 0.97 -9.80 -9.46
CA LEU A 69 1.12 -11.26 -9.47
C LEU A 69 -0.19 -11.97 -9.85
N LEU A 70 -1.32 -11.59 -9.23
CA LEU A 70 -2.62 -12.20 -9.54
C LEU A 70 -3.01 -11.98 -11.01
N ILE A 71 -2.83 -10.77 -11.53
CA ILE A 71 -3.09 -10.46 -12.94
C ILE A 71 -2.18 -11.30 -13.85
N SER A 72 -0.90 -11.46 -13.49
CA SER A 72 0.03 -12.33 -14.22
C SER A 72 -0.37 -13.81 -14.22
N LEU A 73 -1.16 -14.23 -13.23
CA LEU A 73 -1.75 -15.58 -13.14
C LEU A 73 -3.16 -15.64 -13.76
N ASN A 74 -3.55 -14.61 -14.53
CA ASN A 74 -4.87 -14.48 -15.14
C ASN A 74 -6.03 -14.45 -14.11
N ILE A 75 -5.74 -14.03 -12.88
CA ILE A 75 -6.73 -13.84 -11.81
C ILE A 75 -7.03 -12.35 -11.73
N THR A 76 -8.27 -11.97 -12.04
CA THR A 76 -8.73 -10.58 -11.97
C THR A 76 -9.44 -10.33 -10.65
N PRO A 77 -8.85 -9.54 -9.73
CA PRO A 77 -9.52 -9.23 -8.48
C PRO A 77 -10.75 -8.34 -8.69
N GLY A 78 -11.73 -8.47 -7.80
CA GLY A 78 -13.01 -7.77 -7.91
C GLY A 78 -14.15 -8.57 -7.30
N PRO A 79 -15.39 -8.04 -7.34
CA PRO A 79 -16.53 -8.69 -6.69
C PRO A 79 -16.84 -10.07 -7.29
N LEU A 80 -16.56 -10.22 -8.59
CA LEU A 80 -16.74 -11.48 -9.32
C LEU A 80 -15.70 -12.54 -8.98
N LEU A 81 -14.56 -12.18 -8.39
CA LEU A 81 -13.51 -13.14 -8.00
C LEU A 81 -14.06 -14.19 -7.03
N PHE A 82 -14.86 -13.73 -6.05
CA PHE A 82 -15.49 -14.58 -5.04
C PHE A 82 -16.50 -15.57 -5.61
N GLN A 83 -17.08 -15.26 -6.78
CA GLN A 83 -18.04 -16.13 -7.47
C GLN A 83 -17.36 -17.06 -8.47
N LYS A 84 -16.41 -16.54 -9.26
CA LYS A 84 -15.75 -17.27 -10.35
C LYS A 84 -14.60 -18.16 -9.88
N GLN A 85 -13.89 -17.75 -8.84
CA GLN A 85 -12.70 -18.43 -8.34
C GLN A 85 -12.75 -18.57 -6.80
N PRO A 86 -13.81 -19.20 -6.25
CA PRO A 86 -13.97 -19.33 -4.80
C PRO A 86 -12.82 -20.11 -4.15
N ASP A 87 -12.30 -21.14 -4.83
CA ASP A 87 -11.19 -21.95 -4.33
C ASP A 87 -9.89 -21.14 -4.18
N VAL A 88 -9.63 -20.22 -5.10
CA VAL A 88 -8.46 -19.33 -5.02
C VAL A 88 -8.62 -18.36 -3.86
N VAL A 89 -9.80 -17.78 -3.68
CA VAL A 89 -10.06 -16.82 -2.61
C VAL A 89 -9.99 -17.48 -1.24
N TRP A 90 -10.72 -18.57 -1.05
CA TRP A 90 -10.72 -19.28 0.24
C TRP A 90 -9.40 -19.99 0.50
N GLY A 91 -8.72 -20.49 -0.54
CA GLY A 91 -7.36 -21.00 -0.46
C GLY A 91 -6.37 -19.91 -0.02
N LEU A 92 -6.46 -18.70 -0.58
CA LEU A 92 -5.64 -17.56 -0.16
C LEU A 92 -5.92 -17.21 1.31
N ILE A 93 -7.20 -17.06 1.70
CA ILE A 93 -7.58 -16.75 3.08
C ILE A 93 -7.08 -17.84 4.05
N ALA A 94 -7.31 -19.11 3.75
CA ALA A 94 -6.82 -20.22 4.57
C ALA A 94 -5.30 -20.23 4.65
N SER A 95 -4.61 -19.98 3.52
CA SER A 95 -3.15 -19.88 3.48
C SER A 95 -2.62 -18.74 4.33
N LEU A 96 -3.35 -17.62 4.47
CA LEU A 96 -2.95 -16.53 5.35
C LEU A 96 -3.01 -16.94 6.83
N TYR A 97 -4.02 -17.72 7.24
CA TYR A 97 -4.08 -18.25 8.60
C TYR A 97 -2.92 -19.23 8.86
N ILE A 98 -2.71 -20.18 7.95
CA ILE A 98 -1.62 -21.15 8.06
C ILE A 98 -0.26 -20.44 8.04
N ALA A 99 -0.07 -19.47 7.15
CA ALA A 99 1.14 -18.69 7.04
C ALA A 99 1.44 -17.91 8.32
N ASN A 100 0.44 -17.39 9.04
CA ASN A 100 0.67 -16.75 10.34
C ASN A 100 1.15 -17.73 11.42
N VAL A 101 0.61 -18.96 11.43
CA VAL A 101 1.09 -20.03 12.33
C VAL A 101 2.54 -20.40 11.99
N VAL A 102 2.83 -20.62 10.71
CA VAL A 102 4.19 -20.92 10.22
C VAL A 102 5.13 -19.74 10.50
N LEU A 103 4.66 -18.51 10.33
CA LEU A 103 5.42 -17.28 10.60
C LEU A 103 5.85 -17.23 12.07
N LEU A 104 4.95 -17.57 13.00
CA LEU A 104 5.28 -17.68 14.43
C LEU A 104 6.33 -18.76 14.68
N LEU A 105 6.12 -19.96 14.13
CA LEU A 105 7.03 -21.10 14.26
C LEU A 105 8.43 -20.80 13.71
N LEU A 106 8.53 -20.00 12.65
CA LEU A 106 9.80 -19.56 12.07
C LEU A 106 10.39 -18.36 12.83
N ASN A 107 9.60 -17.37 13.22
CA ASN A 107 10.13 -16.15 13.83
C ASN A 107 10.71 -16.40 15.21
N VAL A 108 10.06 -17.21 16.05
CA VAL A 108 10.52 -17.48 17.42
C VAL A 108 11.97 -18.02 17.45
N PRO A 109 12.35 -19.06 16.68
CA PRO A 109 13.74 -19.53 16.64
C PRO A 109 14.68 -18.61 15.84
N LEU A 110 14.20 -17.95 14.77
CA LEU A 110 15.05 -17.14 13.90
C LEU A 110 15.24 -15.69 14.38
N VAL A 111 14.55 -15.23 15.43
CA VAL A 111 14.65 -13.83 15.90
C VAL A 111 16.10 -13.43 16.23
N GLY A 112 16.89 -14.36 16.77
CA GLY A 112 18.32 -14.13 17.05
C GLY A 112 19.16 -13.92 15.78
N PHE A 113 18.79 -14.58 14.68
CA PHE A 113 19.41 -14.37 13.37
C PHE A 113 18.97 -13.02 12.77
N PHE A 114 17.67 -12.72 12.78
CA PHE A 114 17.14 -11.47 12.20
C PHE A 114 17.68 -10.23 12.91
N THR A 115 17.77 -10.26 14.24
CA THR A 115 18.35 -9.16 15.03
C THR A 115 19.83 -8.91 14.69
N ARG A 116 20.62 -9.97 14.46
CA ARG A 116 22.01 -9.83 13.98
C ARG A 116 22.08 -9.31 12.55
N LEU A 117 21.18 -9.76 11.67
CA LEU A 117 21.10 -9.27 10.30
C LEU A 117 20.78 -7.77 10.25
N LEU A 118 19.88 -7.30 11.11
CA LEU A 118 19.53 -5.87 11.24
C LEU A 118 20.68 -5.01 11.79
N ALA A 119 21.62 -5.61 12.52
CA ALA A 119 22.82 -4.91 12.98
C ALA A 119 23.90 -4.77 11.89
N LEU A 120 23.75 -5.45 10.75
CA LEU A 120 24.70 -5.31 9.64
C LEU A 120 24.57 -3.92 8.99
N PRO A 121 25.70 -3.30 8.63
CA PRO A 121 25.68 -2.02 7.96
C PRO A 121 24.98 -2.11 6.59
N MET A 122 24.22 -1.07 6.25
CA MET A 122 23.47 -0.94 4.99
C MET A 122 24.30 -1.23 3.74
N TRP A 123 25.59 -0.90 3.73
CA TRP A 123 26.47 -1.15 2.59
C TRP A 123 26.68 -2.64 2.29
N LEU A 124 26.43 -3.53 3.24
CA LEU A 124 26.52 -4.99 3.04
C LEU A 124 25.15 -5.58 2.70
N LEU A 125 24.11 -5.05 3.35
CA LEU A 125 22.74 -5.51 3.19
C LEU A 125 22.18 -5.16 1.80
N LEU A 126 22.43 -3.94 1.32
CA LEU A 126 21.92 -3.47 0.03
C LEU A 126 22.44 -4.28 -1.17
N PRO A 127 23.76 -4.56 -1.32
CA PRO A 127 24.25 -5.42 -2.39
C PRO A 127 23.62 -6.81 -2.38
N ALA A 128 23.41 -7.42 -1.21
CA ALA A 128 22.77 -8.73 -1.10
C ALA A 128 21.32 -8.68 -1.61
N VAL A 129 20.55 -7.66 -1.22
CA VAL A 129 19.17 -7.45 -1.71
C VAL A 129 19.15 -7.23 -3.21
N VAL A 130 20.08 -6.42 -3.74
CA VAL A 130 20.20 -6.16 -5.17
C VAL A 130 20.52 -7.47 -5.92
N MET A 131 21.49 -8.25 -5.46
CA MET A 131 21.83 -9.54 -6.05
C MET A 131 20.63 -10.50 -6.11
N ILE A 132 19.90 -10.65 -5.00
CA ILE A 132 18.69 -11.47 -4.95
C ILE A 132 17.63 -10.94 -5.92
N SER A 133 17.48 -9.62 -6.03
CA SER A 133 16.53 -9.00 -6.97
C SER A 133 16.88 -9.29 -8.42
N PHE A 134 18.16 -9.17 -8.80
CA PHE A 134 18.64 -9.51 -10.14
C PHE A 134 18.39 -10.98 -10.48
N VAL A 135 18.73 -11.88 -9.54
CA VAL A 135 18.47 -13.31 -9.70
C VAL A 135 16.97 -13.58 -9.84
N GLY A 136 16.14 -12.93 -9.01
CA GLY A 136 14.68 -13.07 -9.05
C GLY A 136 14.08 -12.66 -10.40
N VAL A 137 14.45 -11.48 -10.93
CA VAL A 137 13.96 -11.00 -12.22
C VAL A 137 14.45 -11.89 -13.36
N TYR A 138 15.74 -12.25 -13.35
CA TYR A 138 16.29 -13.13 -14.37
C TYR A 138 15.70 -14.54 -14.35
N SER A 139 15.28 -15.04 -13.18
CA SER A 139 14.71 -16.39 -13.05
C SER A 139 13.33 -16.56 -13.68
N ILE A 140 12.61 -15.47 -14.00
CA ILE A 140 11.27 -15.56 -14.57
C ILE A 140 11.35 -15.82 -16.08
N ASN A 141 12.09 -14.97 -16.81
CA ASN A 141 12.12 -14.99 -18.28
C ASN A 141 13.51 -15.28 -18.86
N HIS A 142 14.56 -15.44 -18.04
CA HIS A 142 15.96 -15.57 -18.47
C HIS A 142 16.41 -14.48 -19.47
N SER A 143 15.83 -13.29 -19.34
CA SER A 143 16.00 -12.17 -20.25
C SER A 143 16.93 -11.13 -19.65
N THR A 144 18.00 -10.79 -20.38
CA THR A 144 18.90 -9.68 -20.02
C THR A 144 18.22 -8.32 -20.22
N PHE A 145 17.24 -8.24 -21.13
CA PHE A 145 16.45 -7.03 -21.32
C PHE A 145 15.66 -6.67 -20.05
N ASP A 146 15.08 -7.66 -19.38
CA ASP A 146 14.33 -7.48 -18.13
C ASP A 146 15.23 -6.92 -17.02
N LEU A 147 16.52 -7.27 -17.03
CA LEU A 147 17.51 -6.69 -16.12
C LEU A 147 17.77 -5.20 -16.40
N PHE A 148 17.88 -4.81 -17.67
CA PHE A 148 18.01 -3.39 -18.02
C PHE A 148 16.75 -2.60 -17.65
N VAL A 149 15.57 -3.17 -17.89
CA VAL A 149 14.28 -2.58 -17.49
C VAL A 149 14.21 -2.43 -15.97
N MET A 150 14.60 -3.46 -15.22
CA MET A 150 14.68 -3.41 -13.76
C MET A 150 15.58 -2.28 -13.27
N VAL A 151 16.78 -2.13 -13.84
CA VAL A 151 17.70 -1.03 -13.48
C VAL A 151 17.10 0.32 -13.85
N GLY A 152 16.49 0.45 -15.03
CA GLY A 152 15.83 1.68 -15.47
C GLY A 152 14.71 2.12 -14.53
N PHE A 153 13.80 1.20 -14.15
CA PHE A 153 12.76 1.46 -13.17
C PHE A 153 13.30 1.69 -11.76
N GLY A 154 14.42 1.06 -11.39
CA GLY A 154 15.12 1.31 -10.14
C GLY A 154 15.65 2.74 -10.04
N VAL A 155 16.30 3.24 -11.11
CA VAL A 155 16.76 4.63 -11.20
C VAL A 155 15.58 5.60 -11.20
N LEU A 156 14.51 5.30 -11.94
CA LEU A 156 13.29 6.11 -11.95
C LEU A 156 12.68 6.18 -10.54
N GLY A 157 12.55 5.05 -9.85
CA GLY A 157 12.06 4.99 -8.47
C GLY A 157 12.92 5.79 -7.50
N TYR A 158 14.25 5.76 -7.67
CA TYR A 158 15.17 6.60 -6.90
C TYR A 158 14.93 8.09 -7.13
N LEU A 159 14.78 8.52 -8.39
CA LEU A 159 14.47 9.90 -8.74
C LEU A 159 13.14 10.36 -8.16
N MET A 160 12.10 9.54 -8.29
CA MET A 160 10.78 9.82 -7.74
C MET A 160 10.82 9.97 -6.22
N ARG A 161 11.56 9.09 -5.53
CA ARG A 161 11.78 9.21 -4.09
C ARG A 161 12.51 10.50 -3.72
N LYS A 162 13.49 10.92 -4.52
CA LYS A 162 14.23 12.19 -4.30
C LYS A 162 13.37 13.43 -4.55
N LEU A 163 12.34 13.31 -5.38
CA LEU A 163 11.35 14.36 -5.66
C LEU A 163 10.11 14.29 -4.74
N ASP A 164 10.13 13.44 -3.69
CA ASP A 164 8.99 13.19 -2.80
C ASP A 164 7.71 12.74 -3.53
N ILE A 165 7.86 12.13 -4.71
CA ILE A 165 6.76 11.57 -5.48
C ILE A 165 6.44 10.16 -4.96
N PRO A 166 5.20 9.90 -4.49
CA PRO A 166 4.84 8.59 -3.98
C PRO A 166 4.77 7.58 -5.14
N ILE A 167 5.52 6.49 -5.04
CA ILE A 167 5.59 5.43 -6.07
C ILE A 167 4.28 4.64 -6.15
N VAL A 168 3.62 4.40 -5.02
CA VAL A 168 2.41 3.55 -4.94
C VAL A 168 1.25 4.06 -5.83
N PRO A 169 0.88 5.36 -5.79
CA PRO A 169 -0.12 5.93 -6.71
C PRO A 169 0.23 5.77 -8.20
N ILE A 170 1.52 5.76 -8.55
CA ILE A 170 1.96 5.66 -9.94
C ILE A 170 1.85 4.22 -10.44
N VAL A 171 2.29 3.26 -9.63
CA VAL A 171 2.06 1.83 -9.92
C VAL A 171 0.56 1.55 -10.04
N LEU A 172 -0.25 2.12 -9.15
CA LEU A 172 -1.70 2.07 -9.20
C LEU A 172 -2.27 2.64 -10.52
N GLY A 173 -1.83 3.84 -10.91
CA GLY A 173 -2.27 4.47 -12.16
C GLY A 173 -1.88 3.67 -13.40
N LEU A 174 -0.70 3.05 -13.40
CA LEU A 174 -0.25 2.18 -14.49
C LEU A 174 -1.09 0.91 -14.59
N LEU A 175 -1.35 0.24 -13.46
CA LEU A 175 -2.15 -0.99 -13.43
C LEU A 175 -3.63 -0.73 -13.78
N LEU A 176 -4.22 0.31 -13.20
CA LEU A 176 -5.64 0.62 -13.38
C LEU A 176 -5.92 1.41 -14.67
N GLY A 177 -4.93 2.13 -15.19
CA GLY A 177 -5.10 3.00 -16.36
C GLY A 177 -5.48 2.23 -17.62
N THR A 178 -4.86 1.08 -17.86
CA THR A 178 -5.21 0.22 -19.00
C THR A 178 -6.66 -0.26 -18.91
N GLU A 179 -7.08 -0.73 -17.73
CA GLU A 179 -8.47 -1.17 -17.52
C GLU A 179 -9.46 0.01 -17.61
N MET A 180 -9.10 1.19 -17.09
CA MET A 180 -9.91 2.40 -17.21
C MET A 180 -10.12 2.77 -18.68
N GLU A 181 -9.05 2.81 -19.48
CA GLU A 181 -9.09 3.13 -20.91
C GLU A 181 -9.92 2.11 -21.69
N ASN A 182 -9.72 0.81 -21.41
CA ASN A 182 -10.50 -0.26 -22.03
C ASN A 182 -12.00 -0.14 -21.72
N ASN A 183 -12.36 0.15 -20.47
CA ASN A 183 -13.75 0.33 -20.06
C ASN A 183 -14.35 1.63 -20.61
N TYR A 184 -13.58 2.71 -20.69
CA TYR A 184 -13.99 3.96 -21.33
C TYR A 184 -14.30 3.76 -22.81
N ARG A 185 -13.38 3.12 -23.55
CA ARG A 185 -13.59 2.76 -24.96
C ARG A 185 -14.80 1.85 -25.16
N ARG A 186 -14.98 0.86 -24.27
CA ARG A 186 -16.15 -0.02 -24.30
C ARG A 186 -17.44 0.76 -24.08
N ALA A 187 -17.49 1.67 -23.11
CA ALA A 187 -18.65 2.51 -22.86
C ALA A 187 -19.01 3.38 -24.08
N LEU A 188 -18.02 4.07 -24.67
CA LEU A 188 -18.24 4.87 -25.88
C LEU A 188 -18.63 4.02 -27.09
N SER A 189 -18.08 2.82 -27.23
CA SER A 189 -18.49 1.91 -28.29
C SER A 189 -19.94 1.46 -28.14
N ILE A 190 -20.43 1.28 -26.91
CA ILE A 190 -21.82 0.91 -26.63
C ILE A 190 -22.76 2.10 -26.90
N SER A 191 -22.35 3.32 -26.57
CA SER A 191 -23.15 4.53 -26.81
C SER A 191 -23.07 5.09 -28.23
N GLY A 192 -22.30 4.47 -29.12
CA GLY A 192 -22.07 4.99 -30.47
C GLY A 192 -21.23 6.28 -30.51
N GLY A 193 -20.41 6.51 -29.48
CA GLY A 193 -19.54 7.69 -29.35
C GLY A 193 -20.11 8.80 -28.48
N ASP A 194 -21.34 8.65 -27.95
CA ASP A 194 -21.91 9.63 -27.03
C ASP A 194 -21.28 9.52 -25.63
N ALA A 195 -20.70 10.61 -25.13
CA ALA A 195 -20.09 10.67 -23.82
C ALA A 195 -21.13 10.79 -22.68
N SER A 196 -22.40 11.06 -23.00
CA SER A 196 -23.50 11.14 -22.03
C SER A 196 -23.66 9.85 -21.21
N ILE A 197 -23.33 8.69 -21.80
CA ILE A 197 -23.42 7.38 -21.14
C ILE A 197 -22.67 7.32 -19.80
N LEU A 198 -21.65 8.15 -19.62
CA LEU A 198 -20.87 8.22 -18.39
C LEU A 198 -21.64 8.84 -17.22
N ILE A 199 -22.62 9.69 -17.49
CA ILE A 199 -23.40 10.45 -16.48
C ILE A 199 -24.88 10.09 -16.46
N GLU A 200 -25.35 9.22 -17.35
CA GLU A 200 -26.74 8.77 -17.41
C GLU A 200 -27.12 7.80 -16.27
N SER A 201 -26.17 7.01 -15.78
CA SER A 201 -26.45 6.03 -14.73
C SER A 201 -26.60 6.70 -13.36
N PRO A 202 -27.71 6.46 -12.63
CA PRO A 202 -27.85 6.89 -11.24
C PRO A 202 -26.71 6.38 -10.34
N ILE A 203 -26.14 5.21 -10.66
CA ILE A 203 -25.00 4.64 -9.93
C ILE A 203 -23.73 5.44 -10.23
N ALA A 204 -23.49 5.82 -11.48
CA ALA A 204 -22.34 6.65 -11.84
C ALA A 204 -22.42 8.02 -11.15
N LEU A 205 -23.59 8.67 -11.17
CA LEU A 205 -23.81 9.95 -10.50
C LEU A 205 -23.57 9.87 -8.99
N THR A 206 -24.05 8.82 -8.32
CA THR A 206 -23.79 8.63 -6.88
C THR A 206 -22.32 8.39 -6.59
N LEU A 207 -21.60 7.62 -7.41
CA LEU A 207 -20.16 7.41 -7.27
C LEU A 207 -19.35 8.67 -7.53
N TYR A 208 -19.69 9.46 -8.55
CA TYR A 208 -19.05 10.76 -8.80
C TYR A 208 -19.31 11.74 -7.66
N GLY A 209 -20.54 11.81 -7.17
CA GLY A 209 -20.89 12.64 -6.01
C GLY A 209 -20.12 12.24 -4.76
N ALA A 210 -20.05 10.93 -4.45
CA ALA A 210 -19.27 10.41 -3.33
C ALA A 210 -17.77 10.69 -3.49
N THR A 211 -17.23 10.54 -4.69
CA THR A 211 -15.82 10.85 -5.00
C THR A 211 -15.53 12.33 -4.82
N ALA A 212 -16.39 13.20 -5.36
CA ALA A 212 -16.27 14.65 -5.20
C ALA A 212 -16.33 15.06 -3.72
N LEU A 213 -17.27 14.49 -2.95
CA LEU A 213 -17.36 14.73 -1.51
C LEU A 213 -16.10 14.27 -0.77
N ALA A 214 -15.60 13.07 -1.06
CA ALA A 214 -14.39 12.54 -0.44
C ALA A 214 -13.16 13.41 -0.75
N LEU A 215 -13.02 13.86 -2.01
CA LEU A 215 -11.96 14.78 -2.42
C LEU A 215 -12.09 16.14 -1.71
N LEU A 216 -13.29 16.70 -1.63
CA LEU A 216 -13.55 17.96 -0.92
C LEU A 216 -13.18 17.85 0.56
N ILE A 217 -13.55 16.75 1.23
CA ILE A 217 -13.16 16.48 2.62
C ILE A 217 -11.64 16.37 2.75
N ALA A 218 -10.98 15.64 1.86
CA ALA A 218 -9.52 15.47 1.88
C ALA A 218 -8.79 16.81 1.69
N VAL A 219 -9.22 17.63 0.72
CA VAL A 219 -8.64 18.96 0.48
C VAL A 219 -8.91 19.89 1.67
N PHE A 220 -10.14 19.93 2.17
CA PHE A 220 -10.50 20.79 3.31
C PHE A 220 -9.70 20.44 4.57
N THR A 221 -9.58 19.15 4.89
CA THR A 221 -8.81 18.68 6.04
C THR A 221 -7.31 18.96 5.88
N ALA A 222 -6.75 18.75 4.68
CA ALA A 222 -5.36 19.08 4.38
C ALA A 222 -5.06 20.58 4.52
N VAL A 223 -5.94 21.44 3.98
CA VAL A 223 -5.82 22.90 4.11
C VAL A 223 -5.94 23.33 5.57
N ARG A 224 -6.90 22.79 6.32
CA ARG A 224 -7.08 23.10 7.76
C ARG A 224 -5.88 22.65 8.60
N ALA A 225 -5.31 21.48 8.30
CA ALA A 225 -4.11 20.97 8.97
C ALA A 225 -2.90 21.88 8.71
N ARG A 226 -2.71 22.33 7.46
CA ARG A 226 -1.66 23.29 7.09
C ARG A 226 -1.84 24.63 7.81
N ARG A 227 -3.07 25.18 7.87
CA ARG A 227 -3.36 26.42 8.59
C ARG A 227 -3.09 26.32 10.10
N ARG A 228 -3.44 25.20 10.74
CA ARG A 228 -3.16 24.95 12.16
C ARG A 228 -1.65 24.81 12.44
N ALA A 229 -0.91 24.17 11.54
CA ALA A 229 0.55 24.06 11.66
C ALA A 229 1.23 25.44 11.53
N GLN A 230 0.74 26.30 10.63
CA GLN A 230 1.24 27.68 10.48
C GLN A 230 0.94 28.57 11.70
N GLN A 231 -0.25 28.47 12.29
CA GLN A 231 -0.61 29.22 13.51
C GLN A 231 0.23 28.81 14.73
N ARG A 232 0.58 27.52 14.85
CA ARG A 232 1.42 27.01 15.95
C ARG A 232 2.89 27.43 15.84
N ASN A 233 3.37 27.75 14.64
CA ASN A 233 4.74 28.18 14.39
C ASN A 233 4.93 29.71 14.43
N ASN A 234 3.90 30.50 14.70
CA ASN A 234 3.98 31.97 14.78
C ASN A 234 3.29 32.50 16.07
N PRO A 235 3.97 32.49 17.24
CA PRO A 235 3.36 32.83 18.52
C PRO A 235 3.08 34.34 18.74
N SER A 236 3.61 35.21 17.88
CA SER A 236 3.57 36.67 18.03
C SER A 236 2.26 37.33 17.57
N ALA A 237 1.28 36.56 17.08
CA ALA A 237 -0.01 37.09 16.62
C ALA A 237 -1.17 36.87 17.62
N SER A 238 -0.90 36.33 18.81
CA SER A 238 -1.92 35.94 19.79
C SER A 238 -1.76 36.58 21.17
N GLN A 239 -1.21 37.78 21.25
CA GLN A 239 -1.33 38.63 22.44
C GLN A 239 -1.97 39.96 22.02
N PRO A 240 -3.13 40.33 22.59
CA PRO A 240 -3.67 41.69 22.46
C PRO A 240 -2.79 42.71 23.18
#